data_AF-A0A1V9U3J8-F1
#
_entry.id   AF-A0A1V9U3J8-F1
#
_cell.length_a   1.000
_cell.length_b   1.000
_cell.length_c   1.000
_cell.angle_alpha   90.00
_cell.angle_beta   90.00
_cell.angle_gamma   90.00
#
_symmetry.space_group_name_H-M   'P 1'
#
loop_
_entity.id
_entity.type
_entity.pdbx_description
1 polymer ?
#
loop_
_entity_poly.entity_id
_entity_poly.type
_entity_poly.pdbx_seq_one_letter_code
_entity_poly.pdbx_strand_id
1 'polypeptide(L)'
;MGTYSTTEKLSLLSNYQDSDYSLGVYADYHQVRTSSLNRWIKQFLTAGLAGLIRPEHNHRYTLQTKRSAVKAYLSGTLSGQAILNRYQIRSLPQLHQWIVRYNSGQLSVAYATRKRARKVGRKVTFEEKRQITQWTIDHEYNYQAAAEKFNVSYQRVYSWVRKYQRTHD
;
A
#
# COMPACT_ATOMS: atom_id res chain seq x y z
N MET A 1 -1.20 6.76 14.35
CA MET A 1 -2.60 7.20 14.22
C MET A 1 -3.47 5.99 13.99
N GLY A 2 -4.39 5.70 14.91
CA GLY A 2 -5.24 4.51 14.89
C GLY A 2 -6.16 4.48 13.67
N THR A 3 -6.41 3.29 13.14
CA THR A 3 -7.42 3.07 12.09
C THR A 3 -8.80 3.06 12.71
N TYR A 4 -9.62 4.06 12.41
CA TYR A 4 -11.02 4.11 12.83
C TYR A 4 -11.86 3.08 12.05
N SER A 5 -12.60 2.26 12.78
CA SER A 5 -13.61 1.35 12.24
C SER A 5 -14.80 2.11 11.68
N THR A 6 -15.65 1.44 10.89
CA THR A 6 -16.87 2.07 10.35
C THR A 6 -17.82 2.50 11.46
N THR A 7 -17.95 1.69 12.52
CA THR A 7 -18.83 1.96 13.66
C THR A 7 -18.34 3.13 14.50
N GLU A 8 -17.03 3.22 14.75
CA GLU A 8 -16.42 4.36 15.45
C GLU A 8 -16.61 5.68 14.68
N LYS A 9 -16.50 5.66 13.35
CA LYS A 9 -16.79 6.85 12.55
C LYS A 9 -18.26 7.23 12.65
N LEU A 10 -19.16 6.26 12.59
CA LEU A 10 -20.59 6.51 12.66
C LEU A 10 -21.01 7.08 14.02
N SER A 11 -20.47 6.54 15.12
CA SER A 11 -20.74 7.06 16.46
C SER A 11 -20.21 8.48 16.63
N LEU A 12 -19.00 8.78 16.14
CA LEU A 12 -18.46 10.15 16.15
C LEU A 12 -19.30 11.12 15.34
N LEU A 13 -19.83 10.69 14.19
CA LEU A 13 -20.69 11.56 13.38
C LEU A 13 -22.07 11.79 14.01
N SER A 14 -22.67 10.75 14.60
CA SER A 14 -23.94 10.86 15.34
C SER A 14 -23.79 11.77 16.55
N ASN A 15 -22.78 11.53 17.38
CA ASN A 15 -22.51 12.33 18.58
C ASN A 15 -22.17 13.79 18.23
N TYR A 16 -21.53 14.03 17.08
CA TYR A 16 -21.29 15.39 16.60
C TYR A 16 -22.60 16.10 16.24
N GLN A 17 -23.53 15.41 15.58
CA GLN A 17 -24.83 15.95 15.19
C GLN A 17 -25.68 16.36 16.41
N ASP A 18 -25.55 15.64 17.52
CA ASP A 18 -26.26 15.92 18.78
C ASP A 18 -25.52 16.94 19.67
N SER A 19 -24.37 17.47 19.21
CA SER A 19 -23.55 18.41 19.99
C SER A 19 -23.66 19.85 19.46
N ASP A 20 -23.56 20.82 20.37
CA ASP A 20 -23.48 22.25 20.03
C ASP A 20 -22.04 22.71 19.70
N TYR A 21 -21.09 21.78 19.63
CA TYR A 21 -19.70 22.10 19.40
C TYR A 21 -19.43 22.45 17.92
N SER A 22 -18.53 23.41 17.70
CA SER A 22 -17.94 23.58 16.37
C SER A 22 -17.12 22.34 16.00
N LEU A 23 -17.00 22.06 14.70
CA LEU A 23 -16.26 20.88 14.20
C LEU A 23 -14.82 20.81 14.73
N GLY A 24 -14.16 21.96 14.91
CA GLY A 24 -12.81 22.02 15.46
C GLY A 24 -12.75 21.61 16.93
N VAL A 25 -13.62 22.18 17.76
CA VAL A 25 -13.71 21.87 19.20
C VAL A 25 -14.08 20.42 19.43
N TYR A 26 -15.05 19.89 18.68
CA TYR A 26 -15.43 18.49 18.74
C TYR A 26 -14.28 17.56 18.34
N ALA A 27 -13.57 17.91 17.26
CA ALA A 27 -12.41 17.15 16.79
C ALA A 27 -11.32 17.06 17.86
N ASP A 28 -10.99 18.17 18.50
CA ASP A 28 -9.97 18.23 19.55
C ASP A 28 -10.39 17.44 20.80
N TYR A 29 -11.65 17.56 21.23
CA TYR A 29 -12.18 16.80 22.37
C TYR A 29 -12.09 15.28 22.16
N HIS A 30 -12.40 14.82 20.94
CA HIS A 30 -12.31 13.41 20.56
C HIS A 30 -10.93 12.99 20.04
N GLN A 31 -9.92 13.87 20.10
CA GLN A 31 -8.56 13.64 19.61
C GLN A 31 -8.49 13.16 18.15
N VAL A 32 -9.44 13.62 17.34
CA VAL A 32 -9.52 13.32 15.90
C VAL A 32 -9.09 14.58 15.15
N ARG A 33 -8.35 14.42 14.04
CA ARG A 33 -8.05 15.57 13.19
C ARG A 33 -9.35 16.13 12.58
N THR A 34 -9.55 17.45 12.63
CA THR A 34 -10.71 18.13 12.01
C THR A 34 -10.87 17.76 10.52
N SER A 35 -9.76 17.61 9.80
CA SER A 35 -9.74 17.18 8.40
C SER A 35 -10.23 15.74 8.18
N SER A 36 -10.13 14.87 9.20
CA SER A 36 -10.69 13.53 9.17
C SER A 36 -12.20 13.54 9.35
N LEU A 37 -12.72 14.28 10.33
CA LEU A 37 -14.16 14.42 10.52
C LEU A 37 -14.83 15.06 9.31
N ASN A 38 -14.29 16.17 8.79
CA ASN A 38 -14.82 16.83 7.58
C ASN A 38 -14.86 15.86 6.38
N ARG A 39 -13.81 15.04 6.21
CA ARG A 39 -13.79 14.00 5.17
C ARG A 39 -14.86 12.94 5.39
N TRP A 40 -15.08 12.47 6.62
CA TRP A 40 -16.10 11.45 6.91
C TRP A 40 -17.52 12.02 6.73
N ILE A 41 -17.78 13.26 7.15
CA ILE A 41 -19.04 13.97 6.89
C ILE A 41 -19.33 13.99 5.39
N LYS A 42 -18.37 14.43 4.57
CA LYS A 42 -18.53 14.47 3.11
C LYS A 42 -18.79 13.08 2.52
N GLN A 43 -18.07 12.06 2.98
CA GLN A 43 -18.25 10.68 2.53
C GLN A 43 -19.65 10.16 2.88
N PHE A 44 -20.12 10.44 4.09
CA PHE A 44 -21.45 10.04 4.55
C PHE A 44 -22.55 10.77 3.78
N LEU A 45 -22.43 12.09 3.57
CA LEU A 45 -23.41 12.85 2.77
C LEU A 45 -23.45 12.42 1.31
N THR A 46 -22.35 11.89 0.76
CA THR A 46 -22.27 11.47 -0.65
C THR A 46 -22.78 10.03 -0.86
N ALA A 47 -22.48 9.12 0.07
CA ALA A 47 -22.68 7.68 -0.14
C ALA A 47 -23.28 6.95 1.08
N GLY A 48 -23.79 7.68 2.07
CA GLY A 48 -24.32 7.14 3.32
C GLY A 48 -23.29 6.30 4.07
N LEU A 49 -23.75 5.20 4.69
CA LEU A 49 -22.90 4.27 5.42
C LEU A 49 -21.77 3.69 4.54
N ALA A 50 -22.05 3.45 3.25
CA ALA A 50 -21.05 2.91 2.32
C ALA A 50 -19.84 3.84 2.14
N GLY A 51 -20.00 5.15 2.32
CA GLY A 51 -18.90 6.12 2.27
C GLY A 51 -17.94 6.02 3.46
N LEU A 52 -18.39 5.51 4.61
CA LEU A 52 -17.59 5.35 5.82
C LEU A 52 -16.85 4.01 5.88
N ILE A 53 -17.35 3.02 5.14
CA ILE A 53 -16.76 1.69 5.03
C ILE A 53 -15.36 1.80 4.44
N ARG A 54 -14.39 1.21 5.14
CA ARG A 54 -13.04 1.07 4.60
C ARG A 54 -13.08 0.00 3.50
N PRO A 55 -12.67 0.31 2.26
CA PRO A 55 -12.58 -0.71 1.22
C PRO A 55 -11.48 -1.71 1.59
N GLU A 56 -11.78 -3.00 1.42
CA GLU A 56 -10.83 -4.10 1.69
C GLU A 56 -9.62 -4.06 0.76
N HIS A 57 -9.85 -3.59 -0.48
CA HIS A 57 -8.84 -3.53 -1.53
C HIS A 57 -8.80 -2.15 -2.19
N ASN A 58 -7.66 -1.80 -2.78
CA ASN A 58 -7.54 -0.59 -3.58
C ASN A 58 -8.42 -0.69 -4.84
N HIS A 59 -9.06 0.41 -5.24
CA HIS A 59 -9.81 0.48 -6.49
C HIS A 59 -8.92 0.09 -7.68
N ARG A 60 -9.35 -0.91 -8.44
CA ARG A 60 -8.69 -1.35 -9.66
C ARG A 60 -9.41 -0.75 -10.86
N TYR A 61 -8.75 0.18 -11.54
CA TYR A 61 -9.25 0.74 -12.79
C TYR A 61 -8.79 -0.11 -13.97
N THR A 62 -9.73 -0.50 -14.82
CA THR A 62 -9.41 -1.18 -16.09
C THR A 62 -8.64 -0.24 -17.02
N LEU A 63 -7.92 -0.79 -17.99
CA LEU A 63 -7.23 0.01 -19.00
C LEU A 63 -8.22 0.88 -19.79
N GLN A 64 -9.40 0.34 -20.10
CA GLN A 64 -10.46 1.06 -20.79
C GLN A 64 -10.94 2.27 -19.98
N THR A 65 -11.24 2.11 -18.69
CA THR A 65 -11.65 3.21 -17.81
C THR A 65 -10.59 4.33 -17.78
N LYS A 66 -9.30 3.95 -17.66
CA LYS A 66 -8.21 4.93 -17.67
C LYS A 66 -8.14 5.70 -18.99
N ARG A 67 -8.23 5.00 -20.13
CA ARG A 67 -8.19 5.62 -21.46
C ARG A 67 -9.40 6.54 -21.68
N SER A 68 -10.60 6.13 -21.30
CA SER A 68 -11.80 6.95 -21.42
C SER A 68 -11.71 8.21 -20.57
N ALA A 69 -11.21 8.10 -19.33
CA ALA A 69 -11.00 9.26 -18.47
C ALA A 69 -9.98 10.25 -19.05
N VAL A 70 -8.87 9.76 -19.60
CA VAL A 70 -7.87 10.62 -20.25
C VAL A 70 -8.44 11.28 -21.50
N LYS A 71 -9.14 10.54 -22.36
CA LYS A 71 -9.78 11.11 -23.56
C LYS A 71 -10.81 12.19 -23.21
N ALA A 72 -11.62 11.96 -22.17
CA ALA A 72 -12.59 12.94 -21.68
C ALA A 72 -11.94 14.20 -21.09
N TYR A 73 -10.72 14.08 -20.55
CA TYR A 73 -9.93 15.24 -20.12
C TYR A 73 -9.37 16.00 -21.31
N LEU A 74 -8.81 15.30 -22.30
CA LEU A 74 -8.23 15.89 -23.50
C LEU A 74 -9.29 16.53 -24.41
N SER A 75 -10.55 16.07 -24.38
CA SER A 75 -11.64 16.70 -25.12
C SER A 75 -12.04 18.06 -24.56
N GLY A 76 -11.64 18.41 -23.33
CA GLY A 76 -11.94 19.70 -22.69
C GLY A 76 -13.42 19.90 -22.32
N THR A 77 -14.28 18.92 -22.60
CA THR A 77 -15.74 19.04 -22.42
C THR A 77 -16.20 18.94 -20.97
N LEU A 78 -15.38 18.34 -20.10
CA LEU A 78 -15.70 18.15 -18.69
C LEU A 78 -14.61 18.75 -17.82
N SER A 79 -15.01 19.39 -16.71
CA SER A 79 -14.04 19.81 -15.71
C SER A 79 -13.34 18.60 -15.10
N GLY A 80 -12.10 18.79 -14.60
CA GLY A 80 -11.35 17.72 -13.94
C GLY A 80 -12.15 17.06 -12.82
N GLN A 81 -12.90 17.84 -12.03
CA GLN A 81 -13.74 17.32 -10.96
C GLN A 81 -14.92 16.49 -11.48
N ALA A 82 -15.55 16.92 -12.57
CA ALA A 82 -16.64 16.15 -13.21
C ALA A 82 -16.13 14.80 -13.75
N ILE A 83 -14.90 14.76 -14.28
CA ILE A 83 -14.26 13.52 -14.73
C ILE A 83 -13.98 12.60 -13.56
N LEU A 84 -13.45 13.13 -12.44
CA LEU A 84 -13.23 12.33 -11.24
C LEU A 84 -14.52 11.66 -10.76
N ASN A 85 -15.61 12.42 -10.68
CA ASN A 85 -16.90 11.90 -10.23
C ASN A 85 -17.46 10.86 -11.22
N ARG A 86 -17.40 11.13 -12.53
CA ARG A 86 -17.93 10.23 -13.57
C ARG A 86 -17.21 8.87 -13.60
N TYR A 87 -15.89 8.88 -13.46
CA TYR A 87 -15.07 7.67 -13.52
C TYR A 87 -14.67 7.13 -12.14
N GLN A 88 -15.24 7.69 -11.08
CA GLN A 88 -14.94 7.33 -9.68
C GLN A 88 -13.44 7.36 -9.35
N ILE A 89 -12.72 8.33 -9.93
CA ILE A 89 -11.28 8.50 -9.74
C ILE A 89 -11.06 9.28 -8.45
N ARG A 90 -10.18 8.73 -7.59
CA ARG A 90 -9.99 9.26 -6.24
C ARG A 90 -9.42 10.67 -6.19
N SER A 91 -8.60 11.08 -7.16
CA SER A 91 -7.92 12.37 -7.10
C SER A 91 -7.45 12.89 -8.47
N LEU A 92 -7.34 14.22 -8.57
CA LEU A 92 -6.80 14.89 -9.76
C LEU A 92 -5.36 14.45 -10.07
N PRO A 93 -4.43 14.37 -9.10
CA PRO A 93 -3.08 13.86 -9.37
C PRO A 93 -3.06 12.44 -9.98
N GLN A 94 -4.01 11.58 -9.62
CA GLN A 94 -4.12 10.25 -10.21
C GLN A 94 -4.51 10.33 -11.69
N LEU A 95 -5.45 11.20 -12.05
CA LEU A 95 -5.82 11.46 -13.44
C LEU A 95 -4.63 12.06 -14.22
N HIS A 96 -3.93 13.06 -13.66
CA HIS A 96 -2.74 13.64 -14.29
C HIS A 96 -1.64 12.60 -14.54
N GLN A 97 -1.41 11.68 -13.60
CA GLN A 97 -0.47 10.59 -13.80
C GLN A 97 -0.87 9.69 -14.99
N TRP A 98 -2.17 9.44 -15.19
CA TRP A 98 -2.64 8.69 -16.35
C TRP A 98 -2.45 9.47 -17.65
N ILE A 99 -2.66 10.78 -17.65
CA ILE A 99 -2.43 11.66 -18.81
C ILE A 99 -0.96 11.65 -19.21
N VAL A 100 -0.04 11.85 -18.27
CA VAL A 100 1.41 11.80 -18.53
C VAL A 100 1.81 10.47 -19.15
N ARG A 101 1.28 9.36 -18.63
CA ARG A 101 1.54 8.01 -19.17
C ARG A 101 0.89 7.77 -20.52
N TYR A 102 -0.25 8.40 -20.78
CA TYR A 102 -0.92 8.31 -22.07
C TYR A 102 -0.08 8.99 -23.15
N ASN A 103 0.41 10.20 -22.85
CA ASN A 103 1.24 10.98 -23.76
C ASN A 103 2.60 10.31 -24.03
N SER A 104 3.13 9.54 -23.09
CA SER A 104 4.36 8.75 -23.30
C SER A 104 4.14 7.38 -23.95
N GLY A 105 2.91 7.02 -24.34
CA GLY A 105 2.56 5.70 -24.91
C GLY A 105 2.56 4.55 -23.90
N GLN A 106 2.78 4.83 -22.61
CA GLN A 106 2.90 3.83 -21.55
C GLN A 106 1.55 3.48 -20.87
N LEU A 107 0.45 4.15 -21.24
CA LEU A 107 -0.91 3.83 -20.77
C LEU A 107 -1.52 2.65 -21.54
N SER A 108 -0.85 1.51 -21.45
CA SER A 108 -1.23 0.23 -22.07
C SER A 108 -0.84 -0.96 -21.21
N VAL A 109 0.18 -0.79 -20.36
CA VAL A 109 0.73 -1.88 -19.57
C VAL A 109 -0.21 -2.15 -18.40
N ALA A 110 -1.07 -3.16 -18.57
CA ALA A 110 -1.57 -3.93 -17.44
C ALA A 110 -0.36 -4.19 -16.55
N TYR A 111 -0.39 -3.68 -15.33
CA TYR A 111 0.72 -3.81 -14.39
C TYR A 111 0.82 -5.31 -14.08
N ALA A 112 1.48 -6.08 -14.95
CA ALA A 112 2.27 -7.20 -14.52
C ALA A 112 3.22 -6.53 -13.54
N THR A 113 2.88 -6.65 -12.25
CA THR A 113 3.70 -6.24 -11.12
C THR A 113 5.12 -6.42 -11.58
N ARG A 114 5.89 -5.34 -11.77
CA ARG A 114 7.31 -5.45 -12.09
C ARG A 114 7.87 -6.26 -10.93
N LYS A 115 7.90 -7.58 -11.06
CA LYS A 115 8.58 -8.48 -10.15
C LYS A 115 9.98 -7.92 -10.23
N ARG A 116 10.43 -7.26 -9.16
CA ARG A 116 11.81 -6.84 -9.07
C ARG A 116 12.60 -8.08 -9.46
N ALA A 117 13.37 -7.98 -10.55
CA ALA A 117 14.19 -9.09 -10.98
C ALA A 117 14.98 -9.52 -9.74
N ARG A 118 14.70 -10.73 -9.24
CA ARG A 118 15.37 -11.20 -8.05
C ARG A 118 16.83 -11.29 -8.45
N LYS A 119 17.71 -10.53 -7.77
CA LYS A 119 19.15 -10.73 -7.95
C LYS A 119 19.42 -12.19 -7.64
N VAL A 120 19.72 -12.98 -8.67
CA VAL A 120 20.01 -14.41 -8.52
C VAL A 120 21.39 -14.47 -7.88
N GLY A 121 21.42 -14.71 -6.57
CA GLY A 121 22.69 -14.93 -5.87
C GLY A 121 23.35 -16.23 -6.34
N ARG A 122 24.66 -16.37 -6.08
CA ARG A 122 25.44 -17.60 -6.31
C ARG A 122 24.64 -18.87 -5.99
N LYS A 123 24.58 -19.82 -6.92
CA LYS A 123 24.01 -21.14 -6.65
C LYS A 123 24.90 -21.83 -5.62
N VAL A 124 24.30 -22.27 -4.52
CA VAL A 124 24.99 -22.99 -3.43
C VAL A 124 24.36 -24.35 -3.35
N THR A 125 25.16 -25.41 -3.39
CA THR A 125 24.67 -26.79 -3.34
C THR A 125 24.17 -27.16 -1.95
N PHE A 126 23.48 -28.29 -1.81
CA PHE A 126 23.01 -28.75 -0.50
C PHE A 126 24.19 -29.07 0.45
N GLU A 127 25.24 -29.69 -0.06
CA GLU A 127 26.46 -29.99 0.69
C GLU A 127 27.19 -28.73 1.13
N GLU A 128 27.39 -27.77 0.23
CA GLU A 128 28.01 -26.48 0.55
C GLU A 128 27.18 -25.75 1.61
N LYS A 129 25.84 -25.79 1.51
CA LYS A 129 24.96 -25.23 2.54
C LYS A 129 25.11 -25.93 3.90
N ARG A 130 25.28 -27.27 3.93
CA ARG A 130 25.53 -28.02 5.18
C ARG A 130 26.87 -27.62 5.79
N GLN A 131 27.93 -27.53 4.97
CA GLN A 131 29.26 -27.09 5.41
C GLN A 131 29.22 -25.67 6.00
N ILE A 132 28.56 -24.73 5.32
CA ILE A 132 28.42 -23.34 5.80
C ILE A 132 27.67 -23.31 7.13
N THR A 133 26.59 -24.08 7.25
CA THR A 133 25.77 -24.13 8.47
C THR A 133 26.58 -24.67 9.64
N GLN A 134 27.26 -25.81 9.45
CA GLN A 134 28.09 -26.42 10.49
C GLN A 134 29.24 -25.50 10.90
N TRP A 135 29.97 -24.96 9.92
CA TRP A 135 31.06 -24.02 10.18
C TRP A 135 30.58 -22.79 10.98
N THR A 136 29.40 -22.27 10.67
CA THR A 136 28.82 -21.13 11.40
C THR A 136 28.49 -21.48 12.85
N ILE A 137 28.00 -22.69 13.13
CA ILE A 137 27.71 -23.16 14.49
C ILE A 137 29.03 -23.35 15.27
N ASP A 138 30.03 -23.96 14.65
CA ASP A 138 31.35 -24.21 15.26
C ASP A 138 32.09 -22.91 15.58
N HIS A 139 31.80 -21.81 14.88
CA HIS A 139 32.39 -20.49 15.07
C HIS A 139 31.44 -19.54 15.81
N GLU A 140 30.70 -20.06 16.80
CA GLU A 140 29.86 -19.29 17.72
C GLU A 140 28.83 -18.39 17.02
N TYR A 141 28.23 -18.89 15.93
CA TYR A 141 27.25 -18.16 15.14
C TYR A 141 27.79 -16.87 14.50
N ASN A 142 29.08 -16.83 14.16
CA ASN A 142 29.67 -15.70 13.43
C ASN A 142 29.23 -15.69 11.95
N TYR A 143 28.01 -15.22 11.72
CA TYR A 143 27.39 -15.14 10.39
C TYR A 143 28.14 -14.22 9.42
N GLN A 144 28.84 -13.20 9.93
CA GLN A 144 29.61 -12.28 9.10
C GLN A 144 30.87 -12.96 8.56
N ALA A 145 31.64 -13.63 9.43
CA ALA A 145 32.80 -14.40 8.99
C ALA A 145 32.41 -15.53 8.01
N ALA A 146 31.26 -16.17 8.23
CA ALA A 146 30.74 -17.18 7.30
C ALA A 146 30.34 -16.58 5.95
N ALA A 147 29.70 -15.41 5.95
CA ALA A 147 29.32 -14.72 4.73
C ALA A 147 30.54 -14.34 3.87
N GLU A 148 31.60 -13.85 4.50
CA GLU A 148 32.86 -13.48 3.86
C GLU A 148 33.62 -14.73 3.35
N LYS A 149 33.81 -15.73 4.23
CA LYS A 149 34.56 -16.96 3.91
C LYS A 149 33.99 -17.73 2.74
N PHE A 150 32.66 -17.84 2.67
CA PHE A 150 31.98 -18.62 1.64
C PHE A 150 31.45 -17.77 0.49
N ASN A 151 31.69 -16.45 0.50
CA ASN A 151 31.19 -15.49 -0.49
C ASN A 151 29.66 -15.62 -0.71
N VAL A 152 28.92 -15.65 0.40
CA VAL A 152 27.47 -15.81 0.44
C VAL A 152 26.87 -14.68 1.27
N SER A 153 25.70 -14.17 0.87
CA SER A 153 25.01 -13.13 1.65
C SER A 153 24.73 -13.59 3.09
N TYR A 154 25.05 -12.73 4.06
CA TYR A 154 24.70 -12.85 5.48
C TYR A 154 23.27 -13.39 5.70
N GLN A 155 22.30 -12.81 5.00
CA GLN A 155 20.88 -13.20 5.12
C GLN A 155 20.63 -14.67 4.76
N ARG A 156 21.40 -15.20 3.81
CA ARG A 156 21.30 -16.62 3.42
C ARG A 156 21.88 -17.52 4.51
N VAL A 157 23.07 -17.21 5.03
CA VAL A 157 23.70 -17.97 6.12
C VAL A 157 22.78 -18.02 7.34
N TYR A 158 22.29 -16.86 7.78
CA TYR A 158 21.35 -16.76 8.89
C TYR A 158 20.08 -17.61 8.66
N SER A 159 19.49 -17.54 7.47
CA SER A 159 18.29 -18.33 7.14
C SER A 159 18.52 -19.84 7.17
N TRP A 160 19.75 -20.30 6.89
CA TRP A 160 20.10 -21.71 6.85
C TRP A 160 20.30 -22.28 8.24
N VAL A 161 21.07 -21.57 9.08
CA VAL A 161 21.26 -21.93 10.50
C VAL A 161 19.94 -21.93 11.24
N ARG A 162 19.10 -20.91 11.04
CA ARG A 162 17.78 -20.85 11.66
C ARG A 162 16.85 -22.00 11.23
N LYS A 163 16.98 -22.46 9.97
CA LYS A 163 16.20 -23.62 9.50
C LYS A 163 16.73 -24.91 10.11
N TYR A 164 18.05 -25.03 10.27
CA TYR A 164 18.70 -26.19 10.88
C TYR A 164 18.30 -26.35 12.35
N GLN A 165 18.30 -25.27 13.13
CA GLN A 165 17.87 -25.28 14.53
C GLN A 165 16.42 -25.77 14.67
N ARG A 166 15.48 -25.22 13.90
CA ARG A 166 14.08 -25.67 13.93
C ARG A 166 13.83 -27.14 13.58
N THR A 167 14.77 -27.80 12.90
CA THR A 167 14.63 -29.22 12.54
C THR A 167 15.42 -30.15 13.47
N HIS A 168 16.24 -29.61 14.36
CA HIS A 168 17.07 -30.35 15.32
C HIS A 168 16.78 -29.97 16.78
N ASP A 169 15.79 -29.09 17.01
CA ASP A 169 15.06 -28.91 18.28
C ASP A 169 13.87 -29.88 18.31
#